data_AF-A0AA36GUF4-F1
#
_entry.id   AF-A0AA36GUF4-F1
#
_cell.length_a   1.000
_cell.length_b   1.000
_cell.length_c   1.000
_cell.angle_alpha   90.00
_cell.angle_beta   90.00
_cell.angle_gamma   90.00
#
_symmetry.space_group_name_H-M   'P 1'
#
loop_
_entity.id
_entity.type
_entity.pdbx_description
1 polymer ?
#
loop_
_entity_poly.entity_id
_entity_poly.type
_entity_poly.pdbx_seq_one_letter_code
_entity_poly.pdbx_strand_id
1 'polypeptide(L)'
;MWLELFLSLALVLKALTYECPHSHYLFDDRCFAFVDGKGTQKEGRKQCLEIGYELVSIHDMINNRYAQQLAQAVLSFTYGNIWIGLHKENEIWKWLDNSTYDFMNWGRGINPAHQCAVMRISDGKWLSADCEMPYQALCSGFAFEPTTAHTDLPRNTTQAITTQKWTTTGEERTAVTTTEEGETKTRTPWRPVTPEYPTTGTVEETTTDDGRTKTTRRWEPETEATTGATEESTTDDGGRTKTVPKETRRCLFVGDLLNFDRRVPDYEKEMEFIAKIGYELLNRGVDAEGAIWAYGFTNAPEPEEKLKNMTKKIAKLQSDIKSTMTYVDRYKPNYSNKQIIWRLNNMTVVDEMANCLVFFSGAKNTDKLREKLISNENFKKVVVVSLRGANLTEHGGETVDVSNGYTEENVNIVVDKILDISPTEPPAPRHAGPHCLIAGDMLNFDRRIEEYEKESQFVLNIGEKLLDIEDAAVAIWSYGYVDDRSLAEALNRMTSNSRVFENEVRSRMAYAGNKNAQSNKQVLETLNNMSPTEWDGKANCLVYLSALKRANDLEKLIPKGDAVKRVVVVSLRGGDLSPLLDTHRGAMVIVDAAGGYTTKNAEDVIKAISSNIWN
;
A
#
# COMPACT_ATOMS: atom_id res chain seq x y z
N MET A 1 -43.68 -30.83 -7.71
CA MET A 1 -43.74 -29.62 -6.86
C MET A 1 -42.38 -29.09 -6.40
N TRP A 2 -41.27 -29.80 -6.65
CA TRP A 2 -39.91 -29.34 -6.27
C TRP A 2 -39.01 -28.91 -7.44
N LEU A 3 -39.43 -29.09 -8.71
CA LEU A 3 -38.69 -28.53 -9.86
C LEU A 3 -39.06 -27.07 -10.19
N GLU A 4 -40.30 -26.65 -9.91
CA GLU A 4 -40.80 -25.28 -10.15
C GLU A 4 -40.17 -24.24 -9.19
N LEU A 5 -39.72 -24.67 -8.01
CA LEU A 5 -39.07 -23.81 -7.01
C LEU A 5 -37.57 -23.59 -7.28
N PHE A 6 -36.91 -24.47 -8.04
CA PHE A 6 -35.50 -24.30 -8.41
C PHE A 6 -35.32 -23.43 -9.66
N LEU A 7 -36.28 -23.45 -10.60
CA LEU A 7 -36.25 -22.55 -11.77
C LEU A 7 -36.56 -21.09 -11.41
N SER A 8 -37.28 -20.83 -10.32
CA SER A 8 -37.60 -19.48 -9.86
C SER A 8 -36.49 -18.85 -9.01
N LEU A 9 -35.65 -19.63 -8.31
CA LEU A 9 -34.50 -19.10 -7.55
C LEU A 9 -33.30 -18.76 -8.45
N ALA A 10 -33.16 -19.41 -9.60
CA ALA A 10 -32.13 -19.08 -10.60
C ALA A 10 -32.39 -17.72 -11.30
N LEU A 11 -33.60 -17.17 -11.22
CA LEU A 11 -33.93 -15.85 -11.78
C LEU A 11 -33.70 -14.67 -10.82
N VAL A 12 -33.52 -14.92 -9.51
CA VAL A 12 -33.41 -13.84 -8.49
C VAL A 12 -31.96 -13.52 -8.09
N LEU A 13 -30.97 -14.23 -8.65
CA LEU A 13 -29.54 -13.91 -8.49
C LEU A 13 -28.90 -13.53 -9.85
N LYS A 14 -29.53 -12.62 -10.59
CA LYS A 14 -28.77 -11.80 -11.55
C LYS A 14 -28.01 -10.76 -10.73
N ALA A 15 -26.70 -10.95 -10.60
CA ALA A 15 -25.81 -9.86 -10.22
C ALA A 15 -26.07 -8.68 -11.15
N LEU A 16 -26.36 -7.50 -10.60
CA LEU A 16 -26.45 -6.27 -11.37
C LEU A 16 -25.08 -6.04 -12.03
N THR A 17 -24.97 -6.26 -13.34
CA THR A 17 -23.75 -5.98 -14.10
C THR A 17 -23.83 -4.54 -14.59
N TYR A 18 -23.22 -3.61 -13.84
CA TYR A 18 -23.06 -2.24 -14.30
C TYR A 18 -22.28 -2.24 -15.62
N GLU A 19 -22.91 -1.74 -16.69
CA GLU A 19 -22.34 -1.75 -18.04
C GLU A 19 -22.23 -0.33 -18.58
N CYS A 20 -21.10 -0.05 -19.23
CA CYS A 20 -20.93 1.15 -20.02
C CYS A 20 -21.34 0.87 -21.47
N PRO A 21 -21.86 1.88 -22.19
CA PRO A 21 -22.03 1.79 -23.65
C PRO A 21 -20.72 1.34 -24.33
N HIS A 22 -20.85 0.57 -25.41
CA HIS A 22 -19.69 0.13 -26.20
C HIS A 22 -18.81 1.33 -26.58
N SER A 23 -17.49 1.20 -26.37
CA SER A 23 -16.43 2.22 -26.52
C SER A 23 -16.24 3.23 -25.38
N HIS A 24 -17.01 3.14 -24.29
CA HIS A 24 -16.77 3.91 -23.06
C HIS A 24 -15.98 3.07 -22.03
N TYR A 25 -15.29 3.74 -21.12
CA TYR A 25 -14.36 3.12 -20.17
C TYR A 25 -14.94 3.07 -18.75
N LEU A 26 -15.14 1.87 -18.19
CA LEU A 26 -15.69 1.68 -16.83
C LEU A 26 -14.58 1.78 -15.77
N PHE A 27 -14.83 2.60 -14.74
CA PHE A 27 -13.99 2.70 -13.55
C PHE A 27 -14.81 3.21 -12.36
N ASP A 28 -14.73 2.54 -11.20
CA ASP A 28 -15.36 2.97 -9.94
C ASP A 28 -16.86 3.30 -10.08
N ASP A 29 -17.62 2.36 -10.68
CA ASP A 29 -19.07 2.46 -10.99
C ASP A 29 -19.46 3.64 -11.91
N ARG A 30 -18.47 4.25 -12.57
CA ARG A 30 -18.65 5.34 -13.53
C ARG A 30 -18.12 4.95 -14.90
N CYS A 31 -18.78 5.45 -15.92
CA CYS A 31 -18.32 5.38 -17.29
C CYS A 31 -17.62 6.67 -17.68
N PHE A 32 -16.58 6.57 -18.48
CA PHE A 32 -15.79 7.69 -18.98
C PHE A 32 -15.75 7.63 -20.50
N ALA A 33 -15.81 8.79 -21.15
CA ALA A 33 -15.74 8.89 -22.60
C ALA A 33 -15.11 10.21 -23.02
N PHE A 34 -14.32 10.19 -24.10
CA PHE A 34 -13.90 11.41 -24.75
C PHE A 34 -14.94 11.80 -25.79
N VAL A 35 -15.25 13.10 -25.85
CA VAL A 35 -16.08 13.65 -26.94
C VAL A 35 -15.33 13.63 -28.26
N ASP A 36 -16.00 13.86 -29.38
CA ASP A 36 -15.32 13.98 -30.67
C ASP A 36 -14.72 15.37 -30.87
N GLY A 37 -13.43 15.41 -31.24
CA GLY A 37 -12.71 16.66 -31.54
C GLY A 37 -12.41 17.55 -30.32
N LYS A 38 -11.73 18.68 -30.57
CA LYS A 38 -11.42 19.70 -29.55
C LYS A 38 -12.36 20.88 -29.69
N GLY A 39 -12.76 21.47 -28.57
CA GLY A 39 -13.66 22.63 -28.54
C GLY A 39 -13.64 23.37 -27.20
N THR A 40 -14.52 24.34 -27.06
CA THR A 40 -14.72 25.09 -25.81
C THR A 40 -15.24 24.18 -24.68
N GLN A 41 -15.12 24.60 -23.41
CA GLN A 41 -15.67 23.79 -22.30
C GLN A 41 -17.19 23.60 -22.47
N LYS A 42 -17.88 24.62 -22.96
CA LYS A 42 -19.33 24.60 -23.19
C LYS A 42 -19.73 23.58 -24.26
N GLU A 43 -18.99 23.51 -25.36
CA GLU A 43 -19.21 22.52 -26.43
C GLU A 43 -18.91 21.10 -25.94
N GLY A 44 -17.80 20.92 -25.21
CA GLY A 44 -17.46 19.64 -24.59
C GLY A 44 -18.54 19.16 -23.62
N ARG A 45 -19.04 20.07 -22.77
CA ARG A 45 -20.16 19.80 -21.86
C ARG A 45 -21.41 19.35 -22.60
N LYS A 46 -21.78 20.08 -23.67
CA LYS A 46 -22.95 19.75 -24.49
C LYS A 46 -22.85 18.32 -25.04
N GLN A 47 -21.70 17.93 -25.57
CA GLN A 47 -21.48 16.58 -26.09
C GLN A 47 -21.52 15.51 -24.99
N CYS A 48 -20.98 15.79 -23.80
CA CYS A 48 -21.12 14.87 -22.65
C CYS A 48 -22.59 14.65 -22.29
N LEU A 49 -23.40 15.72 -22.27
CA LEU A 49 -24.83 15.63 -21.98
C LEU A 49 -25.60 14.85 -23.06
N GLU A 50 -25.20 14.95 -24.34
CA GLU A 50 -25.79 14.19 -25.44
C GLU A 50 -25.60 12.66 -25.30
N ILE A 51 -24.51 12.22 -24.66
CA ILE A 51 -24.26 10.80 -24.34
C ILE A 51 -24.74 10.39 -22.93
N GLY A 52 -25.49 11.26 -22.25
CA GLY A 52 -26.07 11.00 -20.92
C GLY A 52 -25.10 11.16 -19.75
N TYR A 53 -23.95 11.81 -19.97
CA TYR A 53 -22.91 12.09 -18.96
C TYR A 53 -22.79 13.60 -18.69
N GLU A 54 -21.92 13.96 -17.76
CA GLU A 54 -21.46 15.34 -17.56
C GLU A 54 -19.94 15.41 -17.77
N LEU A 55 -19.35 16.59 -17.87
CA LEU A 55 -17.89 16.71 -17.77
C LEU A 55 -17.39 16.11 -16.46
N VAL A 56 -16.26 15.39 -16.52
CA VAL A 56 -15.77 14.61 -15.39
C VAL A 56 -15.58 15.44 -14.12
N SER A 57 -16.20 14.99 -13.03
CA SER A 57 -15.94 15.40 -11.66
C SER A 57 -14.94 14.46 -10.99
N ILE A 58 -14.05 15.02 -10.15
CA ILE A 58 -12.94 14.28 -9.55
C ILE A 58 -12.96 14.49 -8.03
N HIS A 59 -13.21 13.40 -7.28
CA HIS A 59 -13.42 13.43 -5.82
C HIS A 59 -12.28 12.80 -5.01
N ASP A 60 -11.27 12.25 -5.69
CA ASP A 60 -10.08 11.70 -5.04
C ASP A 60 -8.92 11.58 -6.04
N MET A 61 -7.74 11.25 -5.52
CA MET A 61 -6.52 11.09 -6.31
C MET A 61 -6.57 9.87 -7.26
N ILE A 62 -7.39 8.86 -6.96
CA ILE A 62 -7.53 7.65 -7.78
C ILE A 62 -8.30 8.00 -9.06
N ASN A 63 -9.46 8.63 -8.93
CA ASN A 63 -10.25 9.17 -10.03
C ASN A 63 -9.44 10.20 -10.86
N ASN A 64 -8.62 11.02 -10.20
CA ASN A 64 -7.72 11.97 -10.89
C ASN A 64 -6.68 11.25 -11.77
N ARG A 65 -6.01 10.24 -11.22
CA ARG A 65 -4.98 9.47 -11.95
C ARG A 65 -5.59 8.64 -13.06
N TYR A 66 -6.77 8.06 -12.84
CA TYR A 66 -7.48 7.33 -13.88
C TYR A 66 -7.83 8.25 -15.06
N ALA A 67 -8.43 9.41 -14.80
CA ALA A 67 -8.71 10.40 -15.84
C ALA A 67 -7.44 10.81 -16.61
N GLN A 68 -6.31 11.00 -15.90
CA GLN A 68 -5.02 11.33 -16.51
C GLN A 68 -4.51 10.20 -17.41
N GLN A 69 -4.46 8.97 -16.90
CA GLN A 69 -3.96 7.80 -17.63
C GLN A 69 -4.85 7.47 -18.83
N LEU A 70 -6.16 7.60 -18.67
CA LEU A 70 -7.12 7.45 -19.76
C LEU A 70 -6.86 8.49 -20.86
N ALA A 71 -6.59 9.74 -20.50
CA ALA A 71 -6.20 10.77 -21.47
C ALA A 71 -4.89 10.44 -22.20
N GLN A 72 -3.88 9.94 -21.47
CA GLN A 72 -2.61 9.52 -22.08
C GLN A 72 -2.80 8.36 -23.06
N ALA A 73 -3.60 7.37 -22.68
CA ALA A 73 -3.85 6.17 -23.47
C ALA A 73 -4.69 6.46 -24.71
N VAL A 74 -5.82 7.18 -24.57
CA VAL A 74 -6.77 7.39 -25.66
C VAL A 74 -6.30 8.48 -26.62
N LEU A 75 -5.71 9.57 -26.10
CA LEU A 75 -5.26 10.68 -26.95
C LEU A 75 -3.84 10.46 -27.49
N SER A 76 -3.13 9.42 -27.01
CA SER A 76 -1.76 9.10 -27.42
C SER A 76 -0.77 10.26 -27.22
N PHE A 77 -1.00 11.12 -26.23
CA PHE A 77 -0.14 12.26 -25.87
C PHE A 77 0.24 12.21 -24.39
N THR A 78 1.50 12.52 -24.08
CA THR A 78 1.99 12.67 -22.70
C THR A 78 1.94 14.12 -22.19
N TYR A 79 1.50 15.05 -23.03
CA TYR A 79 1.42 16.49 -22.75
C TYR A 79 0.11 17.08 -23.30
N GLY A 80 -0.25 18.27 -22.82
CA GLY A 80 -1.50 18.94 -23.18
C GLY A 80 -2.50 18.99 -22.04
N ASN A 81 -3.70 19.49 -22.34
CA ASN A 81 -4.76 19.76 -21.38
C ASN A 81 -6.08 19.16 -21.87
N ILE A 82 -6.90 18.67 -20.94
CA ILE A 82 -8.27 18.23 -21.21
C ILE A 82 -9.26 18.98 -20.31
N TRP A 83 -10.46 19.23 -20.83
CA TRP A 83 -11.54 19.80 -20.05
C TRP A 83 -12.01 18.81 -18.99
N ILE A 84 -12.18 19.34 -17.77
CA ILE A 84 -12.86 18.69 -16.64
C ILE A 84 -14.06 19.53 -16.23
N GLY A 85 -14.96 18.97 -15.42
CA GLY A 85 -16.22 19.59 -15.05
C GLY A 85 -16.14 20.71 -14.01
N LEU A 86 -14.94 21.14 -13.63
CA LEU A 86 -14.77 22.19 -12.61
C LEU A 86 -14.88 23.58 -13.26
N HIS A 87 -15.74 24.42 -12.71
CA HIS A 87 -15.97 25.78 -13.18
C HIS A 87 -16.12 26.75 -11.99
N LYS A 88 -15.92 28.04 -12.26
CA LYS A 88 -16.00 29.11 -11.25
C LYS A 88 -17.29 29.89 -11.44
N GLU A 89 -18.11 29.95 -10.39
CA GLU A 89 -19.34 30.75 -10.33
C GLU A 89 -19.27 31.65 -9.09
N ASN A 90 -19.42 32.97 -9.26
CA ASN A 90 -19.31 33.96 -8.18
C ASN A 90 -18.04 33.79 -7.32
N GLU A 91 -16.88 33.63 -7.97
CA GLU A 91 -15.56 33.39 -7.35
C GLU A 91 -15.42 32.06 -6.57
N ILE A 92 -16.39 31.15 -6.69
CA ILE A 92 -16.35 29.83 -6.03
C ILE A 92 -16.27 28.72 -7.08
N TRP A 93 -15.34 27.79 -6.90
CA TRP A 93 -15.22 26.61 -7.75
C TRP A 93 -16.28 25.56 -7.41
N LYS A 94 -16.94 25.02 -8.43
CA LYS A 94 -17.99 24.00 -8.34
C LYS A 94 -17.87 23.00 -9.48
N TRP A 95 -18.39 21.79 -9.27
CA TRP A 95 -18.54 20.81 -10.33
C TRP A 95 -19.86 21.00 -11.08
N LEU A 96 -19.82 20.85 -12.41
CA LEU A 96 -20.99 21.01 -13.28
C LEU A 96 -22.07 19.93 -13.08
N ASP A 97 -21.71 18.77 -12.53
CA ASP A 97 -22.63 17.70 -12.12
C ASP A 97 -23.29 17.95 -10.75
N ASN A 98 -22.98 19.10 -10.13
CA ASN A 98 -23.49 19.54 -8.83
C ASN A 98 -23.03 18.66 -7.63
N SER A 99 -21.97 17.87 -7.82
CA SER A 99 -21.30 17.12 -6.75
C SER A 99 -20.48 18.04 -5.82
N THR A 100 -20.08 17.52 -4.66
CA THR A 100 -19.29 18.26 -3.66
C THR A 100 -17.89 18.60 -4.15
N TYR A 101 -17.43 19.82 -3.90
CA TYR A 101 -16.03 20.20 -4.14
C TYR A 101 -15.17 19.82 -2.92
N ASP A 102 -14.82 18.54 -2.83
CA ASP A 102 -14.17 17.88 -1.69
C ASP A 102 -12.71 17.48 -1.94
N PHE A 103 -12.26 17.54 -3.20
CA PHE A 103 -10.90 17.21 -3.61
C PHE A 103 -10.30 18.30 -4.50
N MET A 104 -8.99 18.53 -4.36
CA MET A 104 -8.25 19.56 -5.09
C MET A 104 -6.91 19.04 -5.57
N ASN A 105 -6.56 19.29 -6.84
CA ASN A 105 -5.26 18.93 -7.39
C ASN A 105 -4.65 20.04 -8.27
N TRP A 106 -4.78 21.29 -7.85
CA TRP A 106 -4.26 22.45 -8.59
C TRP A 106 -2.74 22.42 -8.80
N GLY A 107 -2.31 22.88 -9.98
CA GLY A 107 -0.94 23.23 -10.30
C GLY A 107 -0.60 24.68 -9.94
N ARG A 108 0.61 25.12 -10.25
CA ARG A 108 1.07 26.49 -9.98
C ARG A 108 0.36 27.50 -10.90
N GLY A 109 0.00 28.67 -10.36
CA GLY A 109 -0.43 29.84 -11.14
C GLY A 109 -1.89 29.82 -11.60
N ILE A 110 -2.84 29.66 -10.68
CA ILE A 110 -4.26 29.87 -10.98
C ILE A 110 -4.47 31.35 -11.34
N ASN A 111 -4.97 31.60 -12.54
CA ASN A 111 -5.35 32.93 -13.01
C ASN A 111 -6.75 33.26 -12.48
N PRO A 112 -6.91 34.30 -11.63
CA PRO A 112 -8.21 34.70 -11.11
C PRO A 112 -9.23 35.07 -12.20
N ALA A 113 -8.79 35.49 -13.39
CA ALA A 113 -9.67 35.87 -14.49
C ALA A 113 -10.31 34.65 -15.21
N HIS A 114 -9.73 33.46 -15.08
CA HIS A 114 -10.22 32.25 -15.74
C HIS A 114 -11.37 31.62 -14.95
N GLN A 115 -12.40 31.15 -15.66
CA GLN A 115 -13.62 30.59 -15.07
C GLN A 115 -13.77 29.07 -15.27
N CYS A 116 -12.89 28.44 -16.03
CA CYS A 116 -12.92 27.01 -16.30
C CYS A 116 -11.63 26.33 -15.82
N ALA A 117 -11.67 25.02 -15.61
CA ALA A 117 -10.48 24.24 -15.27
C ALA A 117 -10.20 23.16 -16.32
N VAL A 118 -8.92 22.93 -16.54
CA VAL A 118 -8.41 21.79 -17.31
C VAL A 118 -7.53 20.93 -16.42
N MET A 119 -7.42 19.65 -16.75
CA MET A 119 -6.37 18.78 -16.23
C MET A 119 -5.20 18.74 -17.23
N ARG A 120 -4.00 18.99 -16.74
CA ARG A 120 -2.76 18.81 -17.49
C ARG A 120 -2.37 17.33 -17.53
N ILE A 121 -2.20 16.79 -18.72
CA ILE A 121 -1.98 15.36 -18.95
C ILE A 121 -0.63 14.88 -18.39
N SER A 122 0.39 15.75 -18.34
CA SER A 122 1.76 15.37 -17.95
C SER A 122 1.88 14.94 -16.48
N ASP A 123 1.11 15.53 -15.58
CA ASP A 123 1.20 15.28 -14.13
C ASP A 123 -0.14 15.23 -13.41
N GLY A 124 -1.25 15.32 -14.16
CA GLY A 124 -2.61 15.26 -13.63
C GLY A 124 -3.02 16.49 -12.83
N LYS A 125 -2.20 17.56 -12.81
CA LYS A 125 -2.50 18.80 -12.09
C LYS A 125 -3.53 19.64 -12.83
N TRP A 126 -4.37 20.35 -12.08
CA TRP A 126 -5.40 21.21 -12.65
C TRP A 126 -4.88 22.62 -12.87
N LEU A 127 -5.31 23.25 -13.96
CA LEU A 127 -4.98 24.63 -14.29
C LEU A 127 -6.27 25.37 -14.60
N SER A 128 -6.35 26.62 -14.17
CA SER A 128 -7.43 27.51 -14.59
C SER A 128 -7.22 27.93 -16.05
N ALA A 129 -8.25 27.84 -16.89
CA ALA A 129 -8.18 28.13 -18.31
C ALA A 129 -9.32 29.06 -18.76
N ASP A 130 -9.06 29.83 -19.82
CA ASP A 130 -10.09 30.52 -20.57
C ASP A 130 -11.04 29.49 -21.21
N CYS A 131 -12.32 29.61 -20.92
CA CYS A 131 -13.37 28.66 -21.31
C CYS A 131 -13.52 28.50 -22.83
N GLU A 132 -13.03 29.48 -23.60
CA GLU A 132 -13.09 29.51 -25.06
C GLU A 132 -11.95 28.71 -25.73
N MET A 133 -11.01 28.15 -24.96
CA MET A 133 -9.88 27.41 -25.51
C MET A 133 -10.28 26.04 -26.09
N PRO A 134 -9.72 25.61 -27.24
CA PRO A 134 -10.07 24.34 -27.86
C PRO A 134 -9.29 23.17 -27.25
N TYR A 135 -9.89 22.46 -26.29
CA TYR A 135 -9.34 21.24 -25.69
C TYR A 135 -10.26 20.03 -25.88
N GLN A 136 -9.68 18.85 -25.69
CA GLN A 136 -10.45 17.61 -25.64
C GLN A 136 -11.27 17.59 -24.34
N ALA A 137 -12.53 17.14 -24.37
CA ALA A 137 -13.34 17.00 -23.17
C ALA A 137 -13.49 15.54 -22.73
N LEU A 138 -13.33 15.32 -21.42
CA LEU A 138 -13.55 14.03 -20.78
C LEU A 138 -14.89 14.05 -20.03
N CYS A 139 -15.79 13.16 -20.42
CA CYS A 139 -17.10 12.96 -19.83
C CYS A 139 -17.06 11.88 -18.77
N SER A 140 -17.95 11.96 -17.79
CA SER A 140 -18.25 10.88 -16.86
C SER A 140 -19.70 10.88 -16.39
N GLY A 141 -20.25 9.68 -16.16
CA GLY A 141 -21.56 9.48 -15.53
C GLY A 141 -21.66 8.09 -14.92
N PHE A 142 -22.76 7.80 -14.22
CA PHE A 142 -22.98 6.48 -13.62
C PHE A 142 -23.13 5.39 -14.68
N ALA A 143 -22.58 4.21 -14.40
CA ALA A 143 -22.83 3.03 -15.21
C ALA A 143 -24.31 2.59 -15.09
N PHE A 144 -24.91 2.12 -16.18
CA PHE A 144 -26.33 1.74 -16.17
C PHE A 144 -26.50 0.34 -15.59
N GLU A 145 -27.60 0.12 -14.87
CA GLU A 145 -28.10 -1.24 -14.62
C GLU A 145 -28.65 -1.82 -15.94
N PRO A 146 -28.38 -3.09 -16.28
CA PRO A 146 -28.82 -3.67 -17.54
C PRO A 146 -30.33 -3.89 -17.46
N THR A 147 -31.10 -3.01 -18.10
CA THR A 147 -32.54 -3.18 -18.25
C THR A 147 -32.78 -4.47 -19.03
N THR A 148 -33.42 -5.46 -18.42
CA THR A 148 -33.94 -6.63 -19.13
C THR A 148 -34.93 -6.15 -20.19
N ALA A 149 -34.52 -6.17 -21.45
CA ALA A 149 -35.42 -5.99 -22.58
C ALA A 149 -36.41 -7.16 -22.61
N HIS A 150 -37.55 -6.99 -21.95
CA HIS A 150 -38.74 -7.79 -22.24
C HIS A 150 -39.37 -7.22 -23.51
N THR A 151 -39.34 -8.03 -24.57
CA THR A 151 -40.19 -7.88 -25.73
C THR A 151 -41.65 -7.96 -25.30
N ASP A 152 -42.36 -6.84 -25.27
CA ASP A 152 -43.82 -6.82 -25.34
C ASP A 152 -44.27 -5.94 -26.50
N LEU A 153 -44.91 -6.59 -27.48
CA LEU A 153 -45.65 -5.98 -28.57
C LEU A 153 -46.79 -5.08 -28.02
N PRO A 154 -47.19 -4.02 -28.74
CA PRO A 154 -48.14 -3.06 -28.21
C PRO A 154 -49.58 -3.61 -28.31
N ARG A 155 -50.34 -3.56 -27.21
CA ARG A 155 -51.80 -3.68 -27.24
C ARG A 155 -52.44 -2.43 -26.62
N ASN A 156 -53.06 -1.66 -27.51
CA ASN A 156 -53.91 -0.49 -27.26
C ASN A 156 -54.87 -0.65 -26.08
N THR A 157 -55.06 0.43 -25.29
CA THR A 157 -56.40 0.92 -24.90
C THR A 157 -56.37 2.44 -24.62
N THR A 158 -56.72 3.20 -25.67
CA THR A 158 -57.68 4.32 -25.75
C THR A 158 -57.84 5.37 -24.63
N GLN A 159 -57.37 6.60 -24.97
CA GLN A 159 -57.96 7.96 -24.78
C GLN A 159 -58.01 8.60 -23.37
N ALA A 160 -57.72 9.89 -23.17
CA ALA A 160 -58.14 11.03 -24.01
C ALA A 160 -57.17 12.24 -24.09
N ILE A 161 -56.91 12.66 -25.33
CA ILE A 161 -57.03 14.01 -25.93
C ILE A 161 -56.39 15.21 -25.21
N THR A 162 -55.40 15.84 -25.86
CA THR A 162 -55.54 17.19 -26.45
C THR A 162 -54.54 17.41 -27.60
N THR A 163 -55.08 17.87 -28.72
CA THR A 163 -54.52 18.26 -30.03
C THR A 163 -53.29 19.19 -29.96
N GLN A 164 -52.32 19.18 -30.88
CA GLN A 164 -52.46 19.72 -32.26
C GLN A 164 -51.43 19.16 -33.29
N LYS A 165 -51.94 19.08 -34.54
CA LYS A 165 -51.32 18.76 -35.86
C LYS A 165 -50.06 19.57 -36.18
N TRP A 166 -49.18 19.05 -37.05
CA TRP A 166 -48.75 19.59 -38.38
C TRP A 166 -48.09 18.44 -39.20
N THR A 167 -48.80 17.87 -40.19
CA THR A 167 -48.60 17.95 -41.66
C THR A 167 -47.52 17.07 -42.29
N THR A 168 -48.02 16.15 -43.11
CA THR A 168 -47.42 15.22 -44.09
C THR A 168 -46.61 15.85 -45.20
N THR A 169 -45.61 15.10 -45.70
CA THR A 169 -45.33 14.66 -47.09
C THR A 169 -43.89 14.13 -47.05
N GLY A 170 -43.52 12.90 -47.40
CA GLY A 170 -44.00 11.97 -48.40
C GLY A 170 -42.85 11.79 -49.40
N GLU A 171 -42.14 10.66 -49.37
CA GLU A 171 -41.69 9.98 -50.59
C GLU A 171 -41.05 8.61 -50.33
N GLU A 172 -41.41 7.73 -51.25
CA GLU A 172 -41.13 6.31 -51.45
C GLU A 172 -39.67 6.08 -51.89
N ARG A 173 -39.08 4.93 -51.52
CA ARG A 173 -38.59 3.94 -52.51
C ARG A 173 -38.05 2.66 -51.88
N THR A 174 -38.18 1.64 -52.70
CA THR A 174 -38.17 0.20 -52.53
C THR A 174 -36.79 -0.47 -52.45
N ALA A 175 -36.84 -1.67 -51.89
CA ALA A 175 -35.82 -2.70 -51.74
C ALA A 175 -35.03 -3.08 -53.01
N VAL A 176 -33.82 -3.60 -52.82
CA VAL A 176 -33.26 -4.73 -53.60
C VAL A 176 -32.34 -5.59 -52.73
N THR A 177 -32.62 -6.89 -52.77
CA THR A 177 -31.93 -8.06 -52.23
C THR A 177 -30.60 -8.34 -52.94
N THR A 178 -29.63 -8.98 -52.29
CA THR A 178 -28.83 -10.06 -52.90
C THR A 178 -28.06 -10.85 -51.85
N THR A 179 -28.18 -12.17 -51.97
CA THR A 179 -27.49 -13.26 -51.29
C THR A 179 -26.34 -13.78 -52.15
N GLU A 180 -25.28 -14.29 -51.53
CA GLU A 180 -24.37 -15.36 -52.00
C GLU A 180 -23.72 -15.94 -50.73
N GLU A 181 -23.97 -17.20 -50.32
CA GLU A 181 -23.24 -18.43 -50.69
C GLU A 181 -21.71 -18.24 -50.63
N GLY A 182 -20.88 -19.04 -49.97
CA GLY A 182 -20.97 -20.33 -49.30
C GLY A 182 -19.52 -20.85 -49.24
N GLU A 183 -19.16 -21.64 -48.22
CA GLU A 183 -18.39 -22.90 -48.39
C GLU A 183 -17.94 -23.49 -47.06
N THR A 184 -17.90 -24.81 -47.07
CA THR A 184 -17.77 -25.75 -45.96
C THR A 184 -16.42 -26.45 -46.03
N LYS A 185 -15.87 -26.90 -44.89
CA LYS A 185 -15.67 -28.34 -44.61
C LYS A 185 -14.96 -28.63 -43.28
N THR A 186 -15.63 -29.52 -42.59
CA THR A 186 -15.35 -30.40 -41.45
C THR A 186 -13.94 -31.03 -41.34
N ARG A 187 -13.51 -31.27 -40.09
CA ARG A 187 -12.80 -32.50 -39.68
C ARG A 187 -13.04 -32.86 -38.20
N THR A 188 -13.08 -34.17 -37.96
CA THR A 188 -13.52 -34.96 -36.81
C THR A 188 -12.47 -35.16 -35.70
N PRO A 189 -12.86 -35.70 -34.51
CA PRO A 189 -12.07 -35.70 -33.28
C PRO A 189 -11.21 -36.96 -33.08
N TRP A 190 -10.12 -36.85 -32.29
CA TRP A 190 -9.30 -37.98 -31.85
C TRP A 190 -9.12 -38.00 -30.32
N ARG A 191 -9.18 -39.24 -29.78
CA ARG A 191 -8.99 -39.65 -28.37
C ARG A 191 -7.51 -39.94 -28.06
N PRO A 192 -7.14 -40.09 -26.76
CA PRO A 192 -5.78 -39.91 -26.25
C PRO A 192 -4.91 -41.17 -26.28
N VAL A 193 -3.59 -40.96 -26.26
CA VAL A 193 -2.54 -42.00 -26.16
C VAL A 193 -1.59 -41.63 -25.01
N THR A 194 -1.33 -42.59 -24.12
CA THR A 194 -0.26 -42.61 -23.10
C THR A 194 1.08 -43.05 -23.71
N PRO A 195 2.22 -42.69 -23.10
CA PRO A 195 3.23 -43.73 -22.86
C PRO A 195 4.03 -43.64 -21.53
N GLU A 196 4.75 -44.72 -21.31
CA GLU A 196 5.41 -45.31 -20.14
C GLU A 196 6.69 -44.64 -19.61
N TYR A 197 7.06 -45.09 -18.40
CA TYR A 197 8.28 -44.84 -17.63
C TYR A 197 9.55 -45.51 -18.22
N PRO A 198 10.76 -45.01 -17.89
CA PRO A 198 11.98 -45.81 -17.84
C PRO A 198 12.43 -46.11 -16.41
N THR A 199 12.69 -47.39 -16.17
CA THR A 199 13.42 -47.98 -15.04
C THR A 199 14.94 -47.83 -15.24
N THR A 200 15.68 -47.56 -14.16
CA THR A 200 17.10 -47.92 -14.03
C THR A 200 17.30 -48.57 -12.67
N GLY A 201 17.86 -49.78 -12.69
CA GLY A 201 18.22 -50.53 -11.50
C GLY A 201 19.69 -50.31 -11.13
N THR A 202 20.00 -50.58 -9.87
CA THR A 202 21.32 -51.03 -9.41
C THR A 202 21.07 -52.10 -8.35
N VAL A 203 21.62 -53.27 -8.59
CA VAL A 203 21.67 -54.42 -7.68
C VAL A 203 23.14 -54.53 -7.27
N GLU A 204 23.41 -54.54 -5.98
CA GLU A 204 24.66 -55.08 -5.43
C GLU A 204 24.35 -56.44 -4.81
N GLU A 205 25.05 -57.46 -5.29
CA GLU A 205 25.09 -58.80 -4.72
C GLU A 205 26.00 -58.82 -3.50
N THR A 206 25.57 -59.47 -2.41
CA THR A 206 26.50 -60.19 -1.53
C THR A 206 25.89 -61.52 -1.09
N THR A 207 26.77 -62.50 -1.02
CA THR A 207 26.59 -63.94 -1.03
C THR A 207 26.03 -64.53 0.26
N THR A 208 25.26 -65.60 0.11
CA THR A 208 24.75 -66.49 1.17
C THR A 208 25.83 -67.38 1.77
N ASP A 209 25.73 -67.67 3.07
CA ASP A 209 26.06 -68.99 3.59
C ASP A 209 25.04 -69.39 4.67
N ASP A 210 24.69 -70.67 4.67
CA ASP A 210 23.73 -71.38 5.52
C ASP A 210 22.21 -71.17 5.31
N GLY A 211 21.64 -72.10 4.55
CA GLY A 211 20.21 -72.21 4.28
C GLY A 211 19.44 -72.99 5.35
N ARG A 212 18.61 -72.29 6.13
CA ARG A 212 17.30 -72.67 6.72
C ARG A 212 16.95 -71.56 7.72
N THR A 213 15.73 -71.02 7.82
CA THR A 213 14.50 -71.71 8.24
C THR A 213 13.32 -70.72 8.19
N LYS A 214 12.08 -71.26 8.16
CA LYS A 214 10.79 -70.64 8.51
C LYS A 214 10.91 -69.77 9.80
N THR A 215 10.06 -68.79 10.11
CA THR A 215 8.61 -68.91 10.36
C THR A 215 8.02 -67.54 10.78
N THR A 216 6.72 -67.35 10.49
CA THR A 216 5.68 -66.64 11.30
C THR A 216 5.81 -65.16 11.67
N ARG A 217 4.82 -64.39 11.20
CA ARG A 217 4.39 -63.12 11.79
C ARG A 217 3.85 -63.35 13.20
N ARG A 218 4.31 -62.54 14.15
CA ARG A 218 3.70 -62.34 15.47
C ARG A 218 3.59 -60.84 15.69
N TRP A 219 2.36 -60.36 15.83
CA TRP A 219 2.04 -59.06 16.39
C TRP A 219 1.78 -59.26 17.87
N GLU A 220 2.46 -58.50 18.73
CA GLU A 220 1.94 -58.11 20.03
C GLU A 220 2.63 -56.80 20.50
N PRO A 221 1.93 -55.97 21.29
CA PRO A 221 2.20 -54.54 21.44
C PRO A 221 2.89 -54.22 22.76
N GLU A 222 3.77 -53.22 22.77
CA GLU A 222 4.31 -52.59 23.98
C GLU A 222 4.65 -51.13 23.62
N THR A 223 4.44 -50.10 24.43
CA THR A 223 3.72 -49.84 25.68
C THR A 223 3.78 -48.31 25.81
N GLU A 224 2.73 -47.68 26.32
CA GLU A 224 2.79 -46.28 26.74
C GLU A 224 3.85 -46.10 27.83
N ALA A 225 4.87 -45.29 27.54
CA ALA A 225 5.77 -44.74 28.54
C ALA A 225 5.67 -43.21 28.50
N THR A 226 4.80 -42.69 29.36
CA THR A 226 4.76 -41.28 29.75
C THR A 226 5.93 -41.02 30.70
N THR A 227 7.00 -40.38 30.22
CA THR A 227 7.99 -39.71 31.08
C THR A 227 8.45 -38.43 30.39
N GLY A 228 8.24 -37.31 31.09
CA GLY A 228 8.33 -35.96 30.58
C GLY A 228 9.68 -35.59 29.97
N ALA A 229 9.62 -35.01 28.77
CA ALA A 229 10.73 -34.31 28.17
C ALA A 229 10.92 -32.98 28.89
N THR A 230 12.02 -32.86 29.64
CA THR A 230 12.61 -31.61 30.11
C THR A 230 12.77 -30.62 28.94
N GLU A 231 12.33 -29.38 29.16
CA GLU A 231 12.49 -28.26 28.22
C GLU A 231 13.98 -27.93 28.08
N GLU A 232 14.55 -28.09 26.89
CA GLU A 232 15.88 -27.57 26.57
C GLU A 232 15.74 -26.16 26.01
N SER A 233 15.94 -25.16 26.87
CA SER A 233 16.15 -23.77 26.46
C SER A 233 17.60 -23.59 26.05
N THR A 234 17.84 -23.16 24.81
CA THR A 234 19.17 -22.70 24.38
C THR A 234 19.16 -21.20 24.19
N THR A 235 20.13 -20.54 24.82
CA THR A 235 20.40 -19.10 24.68
C THR A 235 21.40 -18.88 23.56
N ASP A 236 21.02 -18.06 22.59
CA ASP A 236 21.95 -17.52 21.58
C ASP A 236 22.76 -16.34 22.17
N ASP A 237 23.86 -15.97 21.51
CA ASP A 237 24.82 -14.92 21.91
C ASP A 237 24.18 -13.51 22.02
N GLY A 238 22.90 -13.38 21.65
CA GLY A 238 22.05 -12.19 21.78
C GLY A 238 20.98 -12.23 22.88
N GLY A 239 21.01 -13.20 23.80
CA GLY A 239 20.12 -13.21 24.99
C GLY A 239 18.64 -13.55 24.73
N ARG A 240 18.30 -14.10 23.55
CA ARG A 240 16.96 -14.61 23.22
C ARG A 240 16.79 -16.03 23.76
N THR A 241 15.76 -16.28 24.57
CA THR A 241 15.32 -17.66 24.87
C THR A 241 14.53 -18.22 23.71
N LYS A 242 15.08 -19.24 23.04
CA LYS A 242 14.36 -20.01 22.02
C LYS A 242 13.52 -21.08 22.72
N THR A 243 12.20 -20.95 22.72
CA THR A 243 11.32 -22.13 22.80
C THR A 243 11.33 -22.76 21.41
N VAL A 244 12.21 -23.73 21.19
CA VAL A 244 12.27 -24.44 19.90
C VAL A 244 10.95 -25.20 19.71
N PRO A 245 10.22 -24.99 18.60
CA PRO A 245 9.03 -25.77 18.31
C PRO A 245 9.38 -27.27 18.29
N LYS A 246 8.68 -28.09 19.09
CA LYS A 246 8.86 -29.56 19.11
C LYS A 246 8.52 -30.24 17.78
N GLU A 247 7.86 -29.54 16.86
CA GLU A 247 7.43 -29.99 15.54
C GLU A 247 7.86 -28.97 14.47
N THR A 248 8.15 -29.44 13.25
CA THR A 248 8.44 -28.58 12.09
C THR A 248 7.33 -27.55 11.88
N ARG A 249 7.69 -26.27 11.73
CA ARG A 249 6.73 -25.20 11.45
C ARG A 249 6.39 -25.17 9.96
N ARG A 250 5.22 -25.70 9.57
CA ARG A 250 4.76 -25.77 8.17
C ARG A 250 3.71 -24.68 7.91
N CYS A 251 4.14 -23.55 7.37
CA CYS A 251 3.30 -22.37 7.19
C CYS A 251 2.73 -22.25 5.77
N LEU A 252 1.41 -22.11 5.68
CA LEU A 252 0.73 -21.61 4.49
C LEU A 252 0.64 -20.08 4.58
N PHE A 253 1.34 -19.39 3.69
CA PHE A 253 1.17 -17.95 3.46
C PHE A 253 -0.04 -17.73 2.54
N VAL A 254 -0.90 -16.77 2.88
CA VAL A 254 -2.10 -16.43 2.11
C VAL A 254 -2.09 -14.94 1.78
N GLY A 255 -1.73 -14.62 0.53
CA GLY A 255 -1.69 -13.24 0.02
C GLY A 255 -3.05 -12.74 -0.48
N ASP A 256 -3.33 -11.47 -0.26
CA ASP A 256 -4.63 -10.85 -0.58
C ASP A 256 -4.48 -9.86 -1.73
N LEU A 257 -4.70 -10.36 -2.95
CA LEU A 257 -4.70 -9.54 -4.16
C LEU A 257 -6.07 -8.88 -4.43
N LEU A 258 -6.85 -8.56 -3.39
CA LEU A 258 -8.02 -7.67 -3.50
C LEU A 258 -7.73 -6.26 -2.96
N ASN A 259 -6.61 -6.06 -2.28
CA ASN A 259 -6.34 -4.86 -1.49
C ASN A 259 -5.99 -3.59 -2.29
N PHE A 260 -5.60 -3.75 -3.56
CA PHE A 260 -5.00 -2.68 -4.36
C PHE A 260 -5.67 -2.45 -5.73
N ASP A 261 -6.82 -3.06 -5.99
CA ASP A 261 -7.56 -2.94 -7.27
C ASP A 261 -6.67 -3.33 -8.48
N ARG A 262 -6.45 -2.47 -9.47
CA ARG A 262 -5.54 -2.72 -10.61
C ARG A 262 -4.14 -2.10 -10.45
N ARG A 263 -3.73 -1.75 -9.22
CA ARG A 263 -2.41 -1.13 -8.95
C ARG A 263 -1.32 -2.21 -8.83
N VAL A 264 -0.84 -2.69 -9.97
CA VAL A 264 0.26 -3.67 -10.06
C VAL A 264 1.46 -3.35 -9.15
N PRO A 265 1.96 -2.09 -9.07
CA PRO A 265 3.12 -1.78 -8.22
C PRO A 265 2.90 -1.94 -6.72
N ASP A 266 1.65 -1.96 -6.26
CA ASP A 266 1.34 -2.19 -4.85
C ASP A 266 1.27 -3.69 -4.52
N TYR A 267 0.84 -4.53 -5.47
CA TYR A 267 0.95 -5.99 -5.37
C TYR A 267 2.41 -6.47 -5.37
N GLU A 268 3.28 -5.81 -6.14
CA GLU A 268 4.72 -6.11 -6.13
C GLU A 268 5.35 -5.87 -4.75
N LYS A 269 4.97 -4.80 -4.06
CA LYS A 269 5.47 -4.51 -2.70
C LYS A 269 4.98 -5.53 -1.67
N GLU A 270 3.72 -5.96 -1.76
CA GLU A 270 3.20 -7.02 -0.88
C GLU A 270 3.92 -8.34 -1.15
N MET A 271 4.11 -8.69 -2.42
CA MET A 271 4.87 -9.88 -2.83
C MET A 271 6.30 -9.84 -2.30
N GLU A 272 7.00 -8.70 -2.40
CA GLU A 272 8.35 -8.53 -1.84
C GLU A 272 8.37 -8.70 -0.32
N PHE A 273 7.39 -8.12 0.38
CA PHE A 273 7.29 -8.25 1.84
C PHE A 273 7.06 -9.70 2.27
N ILE A 274 6.12 -10.40 1.63
CA ILE A 274 5.86 -11.83 1.89
C ILE A 274 7.09 -12.68 1.55
N ALA A 275 7.82 -12.35 0.47
CA ALA A 275 9.07 -13.02 0.11
C ALA A 275 10.17 -12.82 1.16
N LYS A 276 10.29 -11.64 1.77
CA LYS A 276 11.24 -11.39 2.86
C LYS A 276 10.89 -12.19 4.12
N ILE A 277 9.60 -12.29 4.48
CA ILE A 277 9.14 -13.14 5.58
C ILE A 277 9.48 -14.61 5.31
N GLY A 278 9.20 -15.10 4.10
CA GLY A 278 9.52 -16.47 3.71
C GLY A 278 11.03 -16.77 3.73
N TYR A 279 11.86 -15.81 3.29
CA TYR A 279 13.32 -15.91 3.37
C TYR A 279 13.77 -16.03 4.83
N GLU A 280 13.34 -15.09 5.68
CA GLU A 280 13.79 -15.02 7.06
C GLU A 280 13.32 -16.24 7.88
N LEU A 281 12.06 -16.68 7.69
CA LEU A 281 11.53 -17.88 8.33
C LEU A 281 12.40 -19.12 8.08
N LEU A 282 12.81 -19.34 6.82
CA LEU A 282 13.61 -20.51 6.43
C LEU A 282 15.10 -20.35 6.76
N ASN A 283 15.57 -19.12 6.99
CA ASN A 283 16.97 -18.84 7.30
C ASN A 283 17.28 -18.79 8.80
N ARG A 284 16.26 -18.71 9.67
CA ARG A 284 16.41 -18.56 11.13
C ARG A 284 16.91 -19.81 11.88
N GLY A 285 17.34 -20.84 11.15
CA GLY A 285 17.96 -22.06 11.69
C GLY A 285 16.99 -22.98 12.44
N VAL A 286 15.68 -22.75 12.33
CA VAL A 286 14.61 -23.60 12.86
C VAL A 286 14.06 -24.50 11.76
N ASP A 287 13.54 -25.68 12.12
CA ASP A 287 12.91 -26.57 11.14
C ASP A 287 11.55 -25.98 10.70
N ALA A 288 11.55 -25.33 9.55
CA ALA A 288 10.40 -24.67 8.97
C ALA A 288 10.26 -24.95 7.48
N GLU A 289 9.02 -24.97 7.01
CA GLU A 289 8.68 -25.08 5.60
C GLU A 289 7.58 -24.09 5.25
N GLY A 290 7.59 -23.62 4.00
CA GLY A 290 6.62 -22.64 3.50
C GLY A 290 5.93 -23.09 2.22
N ALA A 291 4.66 -22.73 2.10
CA ALA A 291 3.90 -22.74 0.85
C ALA A 291 3.11 -21.42 0.73
N ILE A 292 2.81 -21.00 -0.48
CA ILE A 292 2.07 -19.75 -0.74
C ILE A 292 0.82 -20.05 -1.55
N TRP A 293 -0.28 -19.47 -1.10
CA TRP A 293 -1.50 -19.34 -1.87
C TRP A 293 -1.90 -17.86 -1.92
N ALA A 294 -2.66 -17.48 -2.94
CA ALA A 294 -3.14 -16.12 -3.05
C ALA A 294 -4.51 -16.10 -3.71
N TYR A 295 -5.30 -15.10 -3.37
CA TYR A 295 -6.64 -14.93 -3.91
C TYR A 295 -6.84 -13.51 -4.41
N GLY A 296 -7.90 -13.29 -5.20
CA GLY A 296 -8.18 -12.02 -5.87
C GLY A 296 -7.82 -12.08 -7.35
N PHE A 297 -7.05 -11.09 -7.80
CA PHE A 297 -6.60 -10.95 -9.20
C PHE A 297 -5.36 -11.80 -9.51
N THR A 298 -5.48 -13.12 -9.34
CA THR A 298 -4.42 -14.11 -9.64
C THR A 298 -4.98 -15.35 -10.36
N ASN A 299 -4.10 -16.14 -10.98
CA ASN A 299 -4.37 -17.48 -11.51
C ASN A 299 -3.90 -18.60 -10.56
N ALA A 300 -3.66 -18.28 -9.29
CA ALA A 300 -3.32 -19.28 -8.30
C ALA A 300 -4.35 -20.43 -8.28
N PRO A 301 -3.91 -21.70 -8.38
CA PRO A 301 -4.80 -22.85 -8.26
C PRO A 301 -5.35 -22.98 -6.83
N GLU A 302 -6.15 -24.00 -6.60
CA GLU A 302 -6.73 -24.28 -5.28
C GLU A 302 -5.66 -24.49 -4.20
N PRO A 303 -5.92 -24.06 -2.94
CA PRO A 303 -4.93 -24.07 -1.87
C PRO A 303 -4.42 -25.49 -1.54
N GLU A 304 -5.23 -26.53 -1.72
CA GLU A 304 -4.83 -27.93 -1.50
C GLU A 304 -3.72 -28.39 -2.46
N GLU A 305 -3.63 -27.80 -3.66
CA GLU A 305 -2.51 -28.07 -4.56
C GLU A 305 -1.22 -27.41 -4.08
N LYS A 306 -1.32 -26.24 -3.42
CA LYS A 306 -0.17 -25.54 -2.86
C LYS A 306 0.36 -26.21 -1.61
N LEU A 307 -0.50 -26.82 -0.80
CA LEU A 307 -0.08 -27.60 0.36
C LEU A 307 0.85 -28.75 0.01
N LYS A 308 0.67 -29.38 -1.17
CA LYS A 308 1.58 -30.45 -1.66
C LYS A 308 2.98 -29.93 -2.04
N ASN A 309 3.13 -28.62 -2.21
CA ASN A 309 4.34 -27.97 -2.68
C ASN A 309 5.14 -27.29 -1.55
N MET A 310 4.79 -27.57 -0.29
CA MET A 310 5.50 -27.13 0.92
C MET A 310 7.01 -27.37 0.78
N THR A 311 7.83 -26.39 1.15
CA THR A 311 9.27 -26.48 0.93
C THR A 311 10.13 -25.77 1.97
N LYS A 312 11.26 -26.40 2.26
CA LYS A 312 12.40 -25.81 3.01
C LYS A 312 13.43 -25.09 2.13
N LYS A 313 13.28 -25.11 0.79
CA LYS A 313 14.23 -24.49 -0.13
C LYS A 313 13.83 -23.03 -0.36
N ILE A 314 14.63 -22.09 0.15
CA ILE A 314 14.43 -20.64 -0.01
C ILE A 314 14.15 -20.25 -1.47
N ALA A 315 15.01 -20.67 -2.40
CA ALA A 315 14.86 -20.33 -3.82
C ALA A 315 13.56 -20.85 -4.43
N LYS A 316 13.08 -22.03 -4.00
CA LYS A 316 11.80 -22.58 -4.46
C LYS A 316 10.65 -21.76 -3.90
N LEU A 317 10.64 -21.47 -2.60
CA LEU A 317 9.60 -20.67 -1.96
C LEU A 317 9.48 -19.28 -2.59
N GLN A 318 10.61 -18.61 -2.84
CA GLN A 318 10.63 -17.30 -3.51
C GLN A 318 10.06 -17.35 -4.93
N SER A 319 10.39 -18.40 -5.70
CA SER A 319 9.81 -18.63 -7.04
C SER A 319 8.30 -18.90 -6.99
N ASP A 320 7.86 -19.70 -6.01
CA ASP A 320 6.44 -19.99 -5.80
C ASP A 320 5.67 -18.73 -5.43
N ILE A 321 6.25 -17.84 -4.60
CA ILE A 321 5.64 -16.55 -4.22
C ILE A 321 5.47 -15.66 -5.46
N LYS A 322 6.55 -15.46 -6.22
CA LYS A 322 6.53 -14.63 -7.42
C LYS A 322 5.49 -15.11 -8.44
N SER A 323 5.43 -16.41 -8.68
CA SER A 323 4.48 -16.99 -9.65
C SER A 323 3.03 -16.99 -9.13
N THR A 324 2.81 -17.23 -7.84
CA THR A 324 1.45 -17.30 -7.24
C THR A 324 0.84 -15.93 -7.06
N MET A 325 1.65 -14.90 -6.76
CA MET A 325 1.21 -13.51 -6.58
C MET A 325 1.29 -12.67 -7.86
N THR A 326 1.48 -13.30 -9.03
CA THR A 326 1.43 -12.59 -10.29
C THR A 326 0.03 -12.02 -10.52
N TYR A 327 -0.07 -10.70 -10.66
CA TYR A 327 -1.34 -10.02 -10.99
C TYR A 327 -1.83 -10.45 -12.37
N VAL A 328 -3.12 -10.77 -12.44
CA VAL A 328 -3.81 -11.10 -13.68
C VAL A 328 -4.96 -10.13 -13.85
N ASP A 329 -5.00 -9.42 -14.98
CA ASP A 329 -6.16 -8.60 -15.33
C ASP A 329 -7.30 -9.53 -15.76
N ARG A 330 -8.27 -9.70 -14.87
CA ARG A 330 -9.45 -10.54 -15.09
C ARG A 330 -10.69 -9.83 -14.58
N TYR A 331 -11.79 -10.02 -15.31
CA TYR A 331 -13.06 -9.35 -15.05
C TYR A 331 -13.59 -9.58 -13.63
N LYS A 332 -13.36 -10.77 -13.07
CA LYS A 332 -13.76 -11.11 -11.69
C LYS A 332 -12.61 -11.81 -10.95
N PRO A 333 -12.34 -11.46 -9.68
CA PRO A 333 -11.38 -12.18 -8.86
C PRO A 333 -11.82 -13.65 -8.67
N ASN A 334 -10.86 -14.55 -8.43
CA ASN A 334 -11.17 -15.96 -8.16
C ASN A 334 -11.99 -16.14 -6.86
N TYR A 335 -11.75 -15.29 -5.86
CA TYR A 335 -12.46 -15.26 -4.59
C TYR A 335 -12.62 -13.82 -4.09
N SER A 336 -13.70 -13.54 -3.37
CA SER A 336 -13.90 -12.29 -2.61
C SER A 336 -13.47 -12.45 -1.14
N ASN A 337 -13.22 -11.34 -0.43
CA ASN A 337 -12.89 -11.36 1.00
C ASN A 337 -13.89 -12.16 1.85
N LYS A 338 -15.19 -12.16 1.48
CA LYS A 338 -16.23 -12.94 2.17
C LYS A 338 -16.09 -14.45 1.97
N GLN A 339 -15.56 -14.89 0.83
CA GLN A 339 -15.46 -16.31 0.49
C GLN A 339 -14.22 -16.98 1.08
N ILE A 340 -13.17 -16.21 1.38
CA ILE A 340 -11.88 -16.74 1.81
C ILE A 340 -11.92 -17.35 3.20
N ILE A 341 -12.59 -16.71 4.14
CA ILE A 341 -12.71 -17.24 5.50
C ILE A 341 -13.39 -18.61 5.50
N TRP A 342 -14.51 -18.73 4.77
CA TRP A 342 -15.17 -20.02 4.58
C TRP A 342 -14.24 -21.05 3.91
N ARG A 343 -13.46 -20.63 2.90
CA ARG A 343 -12.53 -21.52 2.18
C ARG A 343 -11.41 -22.05 3.08
N LEU A 344 -10.81 -21.19 3.90
CA LEU A 344 -9.75 -21.56 4.84
C LEU A 344 -10.28 -22.44 5.97
N ASN A 345 -11.53 -22.23 6.40
CA ASN A 345 -12.18 -23.06 7.41
C ASN A 345 -12.55 -24.45 6.91
N ASN A 346 -12.90 -24.58 5.63
CA ASN A 346 -13.40 -25.82 5.04
C ASN A 346 -12.39 -26.53 4.13
N MET A 347 -11.15 -26.04 4.04
CA MET A 347 -10.12 -26.73 3.27
C MET A 347 -9.70 -28.03 3.95
N THR A 348 -9.56 -29.08 3.16
CA THR A 348 -9.06 -30.37 3.65
C THR A 348 -7.55 -30.28 3.78
N VAL A 349 -7.08 -29.97 4.98
CA VAL A 349 -5.67 -30.15 5.35
C VAL A 349 -5.56 -31.59 5.83
N VAL A 350 -4.79 -32.42 5.11
CA VAL A 350 -4.42 -33.73 5.64
C VAL A 350 -3.43 -33.48 6.78
N ASP A 351 -3.56 -34.23 7.87
CA ASP A 351 -2.65 -34.15 9.01
C ASP A 351 -1.18 -34.09 8.54
N GLU A 352 -0.39 -33.24 9.21
CA GLU A 352 1.01 -32.95 8.90
C GLU A 352 1.29 -32.09 7.66
N MET A 353 0.32 -31.77 6.79
CA MET A 353 0.60 -30.93 5.59
C MET A 353 0.85 -29.45 5.92
N ALA A 354 0.12 -28.88 6.86
CA ALA A 354 0.33 -27.53 7.38
C ALA A 354 -0.21 -27.41 8.80
N ASN A 355 0.55 -26.77 9.67
CA ASN A 355 0.16 -26.50 11.07
C ASN A 355 0.19 -25.00 11.41
N CYS A 356 0.57 -24.16 10.45
CA CYS A 356 0.71 -22.73 10.59
C CYS A 356 0.02 -22.02 9.41
N LEU A 357 -0.68 -20.94 9.70
CA LEU A 357 -1.32 -20.08 8.71
C LEU A 357 -0.89 -18.63 8.92
N VAL A 358 -0.43 -17.98 7.84
CA VAL A 358 -0.04 -16.57 7.83
C VAL A 358 -0.93 -15.85 6.81
N PHE A 359 -1.88 -15.07 7.30
CA PHE A 359 -2.89 -14.41 6.48
C PHE A 359 -2.60 -12.92 6.36
N PHE A 360 -2.39 -12.43 5.14
CA PHE A 360 -2.15 -11.01 4.86
C PHE A 360 -3.44 -10.37 4.37
N SER A 361 -3.85 -9.24 4.95
CA SER A 361 -5.02 -8.51 4.44
C SER A 361 -4.94 -7.00 4.66
N GLY A 362 -5.45 -6.23 3.71
CA GLY A 362 -5.57 -4.78 3.73
C GLY A 362 -7.02 -4.30 3.65
N ALA A 363 -7.99 -5.18 3.94
CA ALA A 363 -9.41 -4.88 3.83
C ALA A 363 -9.84 -3.73 4.78
N LYS A 364 -10.22 -2.57 4.21
CA LYS A 364 -10.68 -1.38 4.97
C LYS A 364 -12.01 -1.58 5.70
N ASN A 365 -12.83 -2.54 5.25
CA ASN A 365 -14.14 -2.81 5.82
C ASN A 365 -14.10 -4.18 6.53
N THR A 366 -13.65 -4.17 7.78
CA THR A 366 -13.53 -5.36 8.63
C THR A 366 -14.88 -5.85 9.15
N ASP A 367 -15.96 -5.09 8.97
CA ASP A 367 -17.31 -5.48 9.39
C ASP A 367 -17.84 -6.71 8.64
N LYS A 368 -17.30 -7.01 7.46
CA LYS A 368 -17.60 -8.23 6.68
C LYS A 368 -16.67 -9.41 6.98
N LEU A 369 -15.62 -9.22 7.79
CA LEU A 369 -14.69 -10.24 8.30
C LEU A 369 -14.99 -10.62 9.77
N ARG A 370 -16.12 -10.14 10.33
CA ARG A 370 -16.56 -10.34 11.73
C ARG A 370 -16.84 -11.81 12.12
N GLU A 371 -16.90 -12.73 11.18
CA GLU A 371 -17.04 -14.16 11.49
C GLU A 371 -15.64 -14.77 11.69
N LYS A 372 -15.40 -15.29 12.91
CA LYS A 372 -14.18 -15.94 13.42
C LYS A 372 -13.24 -16.46 12.30
N LEU A 373 -12.08 -15.82 12.19
CA LEU A 373 -11.36 -15.73 10.91
C LEU A 373 -10.69 -17.03 10.49
N ILE A 374 -10.28 -17.91 11.42
CA ILE A 374 -10.01 -19.33 11.13
C ILE A 374 -10.40 -20.20 12.35
N SER A 375 -11.21 -21.24 12.13
CA SER A 375 -11.57 -22.29 13.11
C SER A 375 -11.11 -23.69 12.68
N ASN A 376 -10.30 -23.78 11.62
CA ASN A 376 -9.75 -25.04 11.14
C ASN A 376 -8.70 -25.55 12.15
N GLU A 377 -9.00 -26.65 12.82
CA GLU A 377 -8.19 -27.21 13.92
C GLU A 377 -6.79 -27.66 13.48
N ASN A 378 -6.57 -27.85 12.17
CA ASN A 378 -5.26 -28.20 11.63
C ASN A 378 -4.23 -27.07 11.79
N PHE A 379 -4.67 -25.80 11.74
CA PHE A 379 -3.79 -24.65 11.93
C PHE A 379 -3.61 -24.36 13.43
N LYS A 380 -2.67 -25.07 14.05
CA LYS A 380 -2.26 -24.85 15.45
C LYS A 380 -1.76 -23.43 15.70
N LYS A 381 -1.17 -22.78 14.69
CA LYS A 381 -0.71 -21.38 14.74
C LYS A 381 -1.37 -20.54 13.64
N VAL A 382 -1.93 -19.40 14.02
CA VAL A 382 -2.48 -18.41 13.08
C VAL A 382 -1.88 -17.03 13.36
N VAL A 383 -1.27 -16.43 12.34
CA VAL A 383 -0.75 -15.06 12.36
C VAL A 383 -1.48 -14.24 11.29
N VAL A 384 -2.02 -13.10 11.67
CA VAL A 384 -2.78 -12.21 10.79
C VAL A 384 -2.02 -10.89 10.64
N VAL A 385 -1.67 -10.54 9.41
CA VAL A 385 -0.86 -9.37 9.08
C VAL A 385 -1.73 -8.31 8.41
N SER A 386 -1.93 -7.18 9.09
CA SER A 386 -2.70 -6.04 8.61
C SER A 386 -1.83 -5.12 7.75
N LEU A 387 -2.10 -5.08 6.44
CA LEU A 387 -1.32 -4.29 5.48
C LEU A 387 -1.74 -2.81 5.43
N ARG A 388 -2.93 -2.45 5.95
CA ARG A 388 -3.53 -1.10 5.78
C ARG A 388 -4.18 -0.55 7.06
N GLY A 389 -3.82 -1.04 8.23
CA GLY A 389 -4.28 -0.53 9.52
C GLY A 389 -5.72 -0.94 9.80
N ALA A 390 -6.19 -1.98 9.10
CA ALA A 390 -7.44 -2.63 9.39
C ALA A 390 -7.34 -3.24 10.79
N ASN A 391 -8.32 -2.97 11.66
CA ASN A 391 -8.37 -3.60 12.96
C ASN A 391 -8.78 -5.06 12.79
N LEU A 392 -7.80 -5.95 12.95
CA LEU A 392 -7.96 -7.39 12.79
C LEU A 392 -7.90 -8.14 14.13
N THR A 393 -7.97 -7.46 15.28
CA THR A 393 -7.67 -8.07 16.60
C THR A 393 -8.73 -9.05 17.10
N GLU A 394 -9.96 -9.03 16.58
CA GLU A 394 -11.07 -9.88 17.04
C GLU A 394 -11.11 -11.28 16.36
N HIS A 395 -10.00 -11.71 15.74
CA HIS A 395 -10.03 -12.71 14.68
C HIS A 395 -9.37 -14.08 14.97
N GLY A 396 -9.00 -14.36 16.22
CA GLY A 396 -8.61 -15.72 16.64
C GLY A 396 -7.17 -16.14 16.28
N GLY A 397 -6.28 -15.18 16.05
CA GLY A 397 -4.85 -15.40 15.85
C GLY A 397 -4.04 -14.20 16.33
N GLU A 398 -2.72 -14.29 16.28
CA GLU A 398 -1.87 -13.16 16.64
C GLU A 398 -1.81 -12.14 15.51
N THR A 399 -2.11 -10.89 15.82
CA THR A 399 -2.13 -9.80 14.83
C THR A 399 -0.82 -9.02 14.80
N VAL A 400 -0.45 -8.58 13.60
CA VAL A 400 0.67 -7.65 13.35
C VAL A 400 0.18 -6.57 12.40
N ASP A 401 0.28 -5.30 12.78
CA ASP A 401 -0.02 -4.18 11.90
C ASP A 401 1.27 -3.66 11.25
N VAL A 402 1.32 -3.70 9.93
CA VAL A 402 2.47 -3.27 9.11
C VAL A 402 2.10 -2.11 8.18
N SER A 403 0.98 -1.44 8.45
CA SER A 403 0.45 -0.36 7.60
C SER A 403 1.33 0.87 7.49
N ASN A 404 2.27 1.03 8.42
CA ASN A 404 3.27 2.10 8.41
C ASN A 404 4.47 1.80 7.50
N GLY A 405 4.53 0.62 6.86
CA GLY A 405 5.55 0.25 5.88
C GLY A 405 5.99 -1.22 5.95
N TYR A 406 6.72 -1.71 4.94
CA TYR A 406 7.24 -3.09 4.89
C TYR A 406 8.74 -3.15 5.26
N THR A 407 9.04 -2.85 6.53
CA THR A 407 10.42 -2.79 7.08
C THR A 407 10.97 -4.17 7.47
N GLU A 408 12.28 -4.28 7.71
CA GLU A 408 12.90 -5.50 8.24
C GLU A 408 12.47 -5.83 9.67
N GLU A 409 12.20 -4.80 10.48
CA GLU A 409 11.59 -4.97 11.80
C GLU A 409 10.22 -5.64 11.70
N ASN A 410 9.38 -5.20 10.74
CA ASN A 410 8.07 -5.81 10.51
C ASN A 410 8.20 -7.27 10.04
N VAL A 411 9.22 -7.60 9.24
CA VAL A 411 9.55 -8.99 8.87
C VAL A 411 9.89 -9.80 10.13
N ASN A 412 10.77 -9.29 10.99
CA ASN A 412 11.21 -9.95 12.21
C ASN A 412 10.05 -10.20 13.20
N ILE A 413 9.19 -9.19 13.41
CA ILE A 413 8.02 -9.30 14.30
C ILE A 413 7.08 -10.41 13.81
N VAL A 414 6.81 -10.48 12.50
CA VAL A 414 5.97 -11.52 11.91
C VAL A 414 6.62 -12.90 12.09
N VAL A 415 7.92 -13.04 11.80
CA VAL A 415 8.64 -14.31 11.93
C VAL A 415 8.74 -14.79 13.38
N ASP A 416 9.02 -13.90 14.33
CA ASP A 416 9.07 -14.24 15.76
C ASP A 416 7.72 -14.75 16.25
N LYS A 417 6.62 -14.10 15.82
CA LYS A 417 5.27 -14.60 16.08
C LYS A 417 5.02 -15.95 15.43
N ILE A 418 5.42 -16.14 14.17
CA ILE A 418 5.31 -17.44 13.47
C ILE A 418 6.04 -18.54 14.24
N LEU A 419 7.13 -18.24 14.94
CA LEU A 419 7.97 -19.22 15.62
C LEU A 419 7.71 -19.33 17.14
N ASP A 420 6.75 -18.57 17.68
CA ASP A 420 6.48 -18.45 19.12
C ASP A 420 7.72 -17.96 19.91
N ILE A 421 8.57 -17.16 19.28
CA ILE A 421 9.72 -16.53 19.93
C ILE A 421 9.20 -15.32 20.69
N SER A 422 9.07 -15.47 22.00
CA SER A 422 8.80 -14.33 22.89
C SER A 422 10.11 -13.60 23.17
N PRO A 423 10.16 -12.27 23.06
CA PRO A 423 11.32 -11.53 23.54
C PRO A 423 11.45 -11.77 25.05
N THR A 424 12.54 -12.41 25.47
CA THR A 424 13.02 -12.26 26.84
C THR A 424 13.17 -10.78 27.11
N GLU A 425 12.70 -10.34 28.28
CA GLU A 425 12.78 -8.98 28.83
C GLU A 425 13.73 -8.07 28.03
N PRO A 426 13.21 -7.03 27.36
CA PRO A 426 13.95 -6.39 26.27
C PRO A 426 15.29 -5.92 26.81
N PRO A 427 16.43 -6.35 26.21
CA PRO A 427 17.68 -5.68 26.52
C PRO A 427 17.44 -4.21 26.22
N ALA A 428 17.72 -3.34 27.20
CA ALA A 428 17.63 -1.89 27.03
C ALA A 428 18.19 -1.53 25.64
N PRO A 429 17.48 -0.74 24.82
CA PRO A 429 17.82 -0.58 23.42
C PRO A 429 19.23 -0.04 23.30
N ARG A 430 20.16 -0.92 22.98
CA ARG A 430 21.47 -0.54 22.46
C ARG A 430 21.25 -0.26 20.98
N HIS A 431 20.73 0.93 20.67
CA HIS A 431 20.78 1.46 19.32
C HIS A 431 22.24 1.42 18.87
N ALA A 432 22.57 0.59 17.88
CA ALA A 432 23.91 0.55 17.31
C ALA A 432 24.18 1.79 16.43
N GLY A 433 23.11 2.38 15.87
CA GLY A 433 23.14 3.56 15.00
C GLY A 433 22.50 4.84 15.57
N PRO A 434 22.63 5.96 14.83
CA PRO A 434 22.11 7.27 15.24
C PRO A 434 20.60 7.37 15.04
N HIS A 435 19.88 7.58 16.14
CA HIS A 435 18.45 7.91 16.14
C HIS A 435 18.28 9.41 16.42
N CYS A 436 18.19 10.22 15.37
CA CYS A 436 18.25 11.67 15.49
C CYS A 436 16.87 12.31 15.39
N LEU A 437 16.52 13.14 16.39
CA LEU A 437 15.49 14.15 16.22
C LEU A 437 16.10 15.38 15.55
N ILE A 438 15.50 15.83 14.46
CA ILE A 438 15.81 17.11 13.81
C ILE A 438 14.80 18.16 14.30
N ALA A 439 15.30 19.27 14.83
CA ALA A 439 14.53 20.45 15.21
C ALA A 439 14.72 21.54 14.15
N GLY A 440 13.73 21.74 13.27
CA GLY A 440 13.79 22.68 12.14
C GLY A 440 13.29 24.09 12.48
N ASP A 441 14.06 25.13 12.09
CA ASP A 441 13.82 26.53 12.47
C ASP A 441 13.01 27.28 11.41
N MET A 442 11.69 27.21 11.53
CA MET A 442 10.78 27.89 10.62
C MET A 442 10.41 29.30 11.10
N LEU A 443 11.16 29.87 12.06
CA LEU A 443 10.85 31.18 12.64
C LEU A 443 11.41 32.34 11.80
N ASN A 444 12.55 32.15 11.12
CA ASN A 444 13.32 33.25 10.52
C ASN A 444 12.81 33.73 9.15
N PHE A 445 11.74 33.10 8.64
CA PHE A 445 11.31 33.27 7.26
C PHE A 445 10.06 34.12 7.09
N ASP A 446 9.34 34.46 8.17
CA ASP A 446 8.04 35.13 8.09
C ASP A 446 7.13 34.43 7.06
N ARG A 447 6.60 35.18 6.07
CA ARG A 447 5.76 34.67 4.96
C ARG A 447 6.56 34.26 3.72
N ARG A 448 7.88 34.12 3.78
CA ARG A 448 8.73 33.80 2.63
C ARG A 448 8.77 32.29 2.38
N ILE A 449 7.72 31.78 1.75
CA ILE A 449 7.50 30.33 1.48
C ILE A 449 8.72 29.67 0.81
N GLU A 450 9.39 30.35 -0.12
CA GLU A 450 10.58 29.83 -0.82
C GLU A 450 11.72 29.45 0.13
N GLU A 451 11.84 30.12 1.27
CA GLU A 451 12.88 29.82 2.24
C GLU A 451 12.55 28.57 3.08
N TYR A 452 11.26 28.31 3.34
CA TYR A 452 10.80 27.06 3.97
C TYR A 452 11.08 25.87 3.06
N GLU A 453 10.85 26.02 1.74
CA GLU A 453 11.15 24.97 0.76
C GLU A 453 12.65 24.65 0.71
N LYS A 454 13.51 25.67 0.75
CA LYS A 454 14.98 25.48 0.80
C LYS A 454 15.43 24.74 2.06
N GLU A 455 14.94 25.14 3.23
CA GLU A 455 15.30 24.44 4.48
C GLU A 455 14.70 23.03 4.54
N SER A 456 13.47 22.83 4.04
CA SER A 456 12.87 21.50 3.91
C SER A 456 13.74 20.60 3.05
N GLN A 457 14.22 21.08 1.90
CA GLN A 457 15.12 20.31 1.04
C GLN A 457 16.46 20.00 1.74
N PHE A 458 16.98 20.92 2.56
CA PHE A 458 18.18 20.66 3.34
C PHE A 458 17.97 19.57 4.39
N VAL A 459 16.85 19.61 5.12
CA VAL A 459 16.47 18.57 6.08
C VAL A 459 16.26 17.22 5.40
N LEU A 460 15.65 17.19 4.21
CA LEU A 460 15.55 15.97 3.39
C LEU A 460 16.92 15.39 3.06
N ASN A 461 17.86 16.23 2.61
CA ASN A 461 19.22 15.79 2.29
C ASN A 461 19.98 15.26 3.52
N ILE A 462 19.76 15.85 4.71
CA ILE A 462 20.30 15.33 5.97
C ILE A 462 19.68 13.96 6.27
N GLY A 463 18.36 13.84 6.22
CA GLY A 463 17.67 12.59 6.53
C GLY A 463 18.03 11.46 5.58
N GLU A 464 18.11 11.72 4.27
CA GLU A 464 18.53 10.75 3.26
C GLU A 464 19.91 10.16 3.61
N LYS A 465 20.91 11.02 3.86
CA LYS A 465 22.27 10.57 4.22
C LYS A 465 22.37 9.95 5.61
N LEU A 466 21.54 10.38 6.55
CA LEU A 466 21.49 9.79 7.89
C LEU A 466 20.97 8.35 7.81
N LEU A 467 19.93 8.13 7.00
CA LEU A 467 19.30 6.82 6.80
C LEU A 467 20.14 5.85 5.96
N ASP A 468 21.23 6.31 5.35
CA ASP A 468 22.26 5.43 4.77
C ASP A 468 23.13 4.76 5.86
N ILE A 469 23.07 5.21 7.12
CA ILE A 469 23.78 4.60 8.24
C ILE A 469 22.98 3.42 8.78
N GLU A 470 23.64 2.30 9.03
CA GLU A 470 23.04 1.10 9.63
C GLU A 470 22.41 1.42 10.99
N ASP A 471 21.21 0.88 11.25
CA ASP A 471 20.42 1.15 12.46
C ASP A 471 20.14 2.65 12.73
N ALA A 472 20.10 3.48 11.68
CA ALA A 472 19.71 4.88 11.82
C ALA A 472 18.19 5.07 11.73
N ALA A 473 17.69 6.04 12.49
CA ALA A 473 16.33 6.51 12.39
C ALA A 473 16.28 8.02 12.56
N VAL A 474 15.26 8.65 11.97
CA VAL A 474 15.12 10.11 11.99
C VAL A 474 13.67 10.54 12.22
N ALA A 475 13.50 11.62 12.97
CA ALA A 475 12.23 12.32 13.15
C ALA A 475 12.44 13.82 12.91
N ILE A 476 11.38 14.52 12.52
CA ILE A 476 11.37 15.98 12.41
C ILE A 476 10.35 16.56 13.38
N TRP A 477 10.79 17.58 14.12
CA TRP A 477 9.94 18.52 14.83
C TRP A 477 10.28 19.91 14.31
N SER A 478 9.28 20.66 13.88
CA SER A 478 9.49 22.00 13.34
C SER A 478 8.78 23.04 14.20
N TYR A 479 9.43 24.19 14.41
CA TYR A 479 8.91 25.27 15.23
C TYR A 479 8.95 26.60 14.44
N GLY A 480 8.10 27.56 14.82
CA GLY A 480 7.97 28.84 14.11
C GLY A 480 6.57 29.03 13.54
N TYR A 481 6.45 29.51 12.30
CA TYR A 481 5.15 29.77 11.66
C TYR A 481 4.49 28.52 11.03
N VAL A 482 4.75 27.34 11.59
CA VAL A 482 4.22 26.04 11.17
C VAL A 482 3.18 25.50 12.16
N ASP A 483 2.43 24.46 11.78
CA ASP A 483 1.42 23.81 12.63
C ASP A 483 1.91 22.44 13.13
N ASP A 484 3.05 22.46 13.83
CA ASP A 484 3.64 21.30 14.50
C ASP A 484 3.92 21.67 15.96
N ARG A 485 3.11 21.11 16.88
CA ARG A 485 3.02 21.63 18.26
C ARG A 485 3.59 20.71 19.32
N SER A 486 3.85 19.45 18.99
CA SER A 486 4.18 18.44 19.99
C SER A 486 5.50 17.75 19.69
N LEU A 487 6.52 18.12 20.45
CA LEU A 487 7.83 17.45 20.47
C LEU A 487 7.71 15.96 20.83
N ALA A 488 6.84 15.61 21.78
CA ALA A 488 6.62 14.22 22.19
C ALA A 488 6.00 13.39 21.06
N GLU A 489 5.07 13.96 20.29
CA GLU A 489 4.55 13.28 19.10
C GLU A 489 5.59 13.15 17.99
N ALA A 490 6.50 14.13 17.84
CA ALA A 490 7.58 14.03 16.88
C ALA A 490 8.51 12.85 17.17
N LEU A 491 8.84 12.61 18.44
CA LEU A 491 9.62 11.43 18.84
C LEU A 491 8.90 10.11 18.53
N ASN A 492 7.56 10.08 18.60
CA ASN A 492 6.78 8.89 18.20
C ASN A 492 6.76 8.65 16.69
N ARG A 493 7.21 9.62 15.89
CA ARG A 493 7.29 9.53 14.41
C ARG A 493 8.70 9.23 13.92
N MET A 494 9.58 8.77 14.80
CA MET A 494 10.91 8.26 14.44
C MET A 494 10.78 7.16 13.39
N THR A 495 11.54 7.27 12.29
CA THR A 495 11.43 6.34 11.17
C THR A 495 12.79 6.07 10.53
N SER A 496 13.02 4.82 10.13
CA SER A 496 14.13 4.41 9.27
C SER A 496 13.76 4.46 7.78
N ASN A 497 12.55 4.90 7.42
CA ASN A 497 12.05 4.92 6.06
C ASN A 497 12.16 6.33 5.45
N SER A 498 13.00 6.47 4.42
CA SER A 498 13.27 7.76 3.76
C SER A 498 12.01 8.43 3.19
N ARG A 499 11.04 7.65 2.70
CA ARG A 499 9.79 8.18 2.14
C ARG A 499 8.80 8.62 3.22
N VAL A 500 8.74 7.92 4.35
CA VAL A 500 7.94 8.36 5.51
C VAL A 500 8.53 9.65 6.06
N PHE A 501 9.85 9.71 6.22
CA PHE A 501 10.54 10.92 6.63
C PHE A 501 10.30 12.08 5.65
N GLU A 502 10.34 11.81 4.34
CA GLU A 502 10.04 12.82 3.32
C GLU A 502 8.62 13.42 3.47
N ASN A 503 7.63 12.57 3.71
CA ASN A 503 6.26 13.03 3.93
C ASN A 503 6.13 13.86 5.22
N GLU A 504 6.80 13.45 6.30
CA GLU A 504 6.82 14.22 7.55
C GLU A 504 7.47 15.58 7.34
N VAL A 505 8.64 15.66 6.68
CA VAL A 505 9.29 16.94 6.38
C VAL A 505 8.37 17.86 5.56
N ARG A 506 7.77 17.35 4.48
CA ARG A 506 6.85 18.12 3.62
C ARG A 506 5.61 18.60 4.37
N SER A 507 5.12 17.81 5.33
CA SER A 507 3.92 18.16 6.11
C SER A 507 4.22 19.12 7.25
N ARG A 508 5.31 18.90 7.99
CA ARG A 508 5.59 19.62 9.24
C ARG A 508 6.26 20.96 8.99
N MET A 509 7.12 21.04 7.98
CA MET A 509 7.83 22.29 7.64
C MET A 509 7.02 23.21 6.71
N ALA A 510 5.77 22.88 6.39
CA ALA A 510 4.91 23.72 5.57
C ALA A 510 4.44 24.99 6.32
N TYR A 511 4.58 26.15 5.69
CA TYR A 511 4.11 27.42 6.27
C TYR A 511 2.61 27.38 6.57
N ALA A 512 2.24 27.60 7.83
CA ALA A 512 0.86 27.60 8.31
C ALA A 512 0.40 28.98 8.81
N GLY A 513 1.29 29.98 8.85
CA GLY A 513 0.97 31.34 9.30
C GLY A 513 0.55 31.42 10.77
N ASN A 514 1.07 30.51 11.59
CA ASN A 514 0.77 30.44 13.01
C ASN A 514 1.19 31.73 13.74
N LYS A 515 0.24 32.46 14.32
CA LYS A 515 0.49 33.74 15.02
C LYS A 515 1.18 33.57 16.37
N ASN A 516 1.19 32.35 16.92
CA ASN A 516 1.80 32.01 18.21
C ASN A 516 3.07 31.17 17.99
N ALA A 517 3.93 31.62 17.09
CA ALA A 517 5.20 30.95 16.79
C ALA A 517 6.09 30.87 18.04
N GLN A 518 6.66 29.68 18.30
CA GLN A 518 7.61 29.49 19.41
C GLN A 518 8.92 30.22 19.12
N SER A 519 9.43 30.96 20.10
CA SER A 519 10.76 31.58 20.03
C SER A 519 11.87 30.56 20.26
N ASN A 520 13.08 30.84 19.77
CA ASN A 520 14.27 30.02 20.03
C ASN A 520 14.48 29.74 21.54
N LYS A 521 14.22 30.73 22.40
CA LYS A 521 14.29 30.55 23.85
C LYS A 521 13.31 29.47 24.35
N GLN A 522 12.05 29.54 23.94
CA GLN A 522 11.03 28.56 24.35
C GLN A 522 11.33 27.16 23.81
N VAL A 523 11.90 27.07 22.61
CA VAL A 523 12.30 25.80 21.99
C VAL A 523 13.44 25.15 22.77
N LEU A 524 14.47 25.92 23.12
CA LEU A 524 15.57 25.45 23.97
C LEU A 524 15.08 25.02 25.35
N GLU A 525 14.20 25.81 25.99
CA GLU A 525 13.55 25.43 27.25
C GLU A 525 12.76 24.12 27.12
N THR A 526 12.06 23.90 26.01
CA THR A 526 11.29 22.68 25.74
C THR A 526 12.22 21.47 25.59
N LEU A 527 13.26 21.59 24.77
CA LEU A 527 14.23 20.51 24.53
C LEU A 527 15.01 20.15 25.81
N ASN A 528 15.40 21.14 26.60
CA ASN A 528 16.10 20.93 27.86
C ASN A 528 15.21 20.34 28.96
N ASN A 529 13.90 20.62 28.95
CA ASN A 529 12.99 20.19 30.02
C ASN A 529 12.28 18.86 29.75
N MET A 530 12.36 18.31 28.54
CA MET A 530 11.81 17.01 28.20
C MET A 530 12.34 15.90 29.14
N SER A 531 11.46 14.99 29.54
CA SER A 531 11.82 13.92 30.48
C SER A 531 12.84 12.97 29.85
N PRO A 532 13.86 12.49 30.59
CA PRO A 532 14.78 11.46 30.09
C PRO A 532 14.05 10.23 29.50
N THR A 533 12.92 9.84 30.09
CA THR A 533 12.09 8.70 29.64
C THR A 533 11.36 8.95 28.33
N GLU A 534 11.19 10.21 27.92
CA GLU A 534 10.59 10.54 26.62
C GLU A 534 11.60 10.37 25.48
N TRP A 535 12.87 10.66 25.75
CA TRP A 535 13.99 10.39 24.85
C TRP A 535 14.34 8.91 24.80
N ASP A 536 14.27 8.23 25.94
CA ASP A 536 14.74 6.86 26.12
C ASP A 536 14.09 5.88 25.14
N GLY A 537 14.92 5.06 24.50
CA GLY A 537 14.53 4.13 23.44
C GLY A 537 14.02 4.75 22.13
N LYS A 538 13.96 6.08 22.01
CA LYS A 538 13.45 6.76 20.80
C LYS A 538 14.54 7.54 20.06
N ALA A 539 15.27 8.40 20.76
CA ALA A 539 16.26 9.27 20.16
C ALA A 539 17.51 9.38 21.03
N ASN A 540 18.67 9.16 20.42
CA ASN A 540 19.99 9.27 21.05
C ASN A 540 20.82 10.44 20.51
N CYS A 541 20.24 11.19 19.56
CA CYS A 541 20.86 12.28 18.84
C CYS A 541 19.84 13.42 18.66
N LEU A 542 20.31 14.67 18.78
CA LEU A 542 19.53 15.87 18.54
C LEU A 542 20.26 16.77 17.54
N VAL A 543 19.60 17.13 16.46
CA VAL A 543 20.09 18.09 15.46
C VAL A 543 19.23 19.35 15.55
N TYR A 544 19.81 20.45 16.04
CA TYR A 544 19.12 21.73 16.18
C TYR A 544 19.55 22.68 15.05
N LEU A 545 18.64 22.97 14.13
CA LEU A 545 18.85 23.94 13.07
C LEU A 545 18.48 25.32 13.61
N SER A 546 19.27 26.35 13.29
CA SER A 546 18.85 27.73 13.51
C SER A 546 19.54 28.73 12.58
N ALA A 547 18.82 29.78 12.20
CA ALA A 547 19.35 30.90 11.42
C ALA A 547 19.78 32.11 12.27
N LEU A 548 19.92 31.92 13.59
CA LEU A 548 20.43 32.92 14.53
C LEU A 548 21.84 33.40 14.13
N LYS A 549 22.12 34.70 14.33
CA LYS A 549 23.46 35.27 14.11
C LYS A 549 24.40 35.07 15.30
N ARG A 550 23.85 35.05 16.52
CA ARG A 550 24.53 34.87 17.80
C ARG A 550 23.57 34.24 18.80
N ALA A 551 24.11 33.56 19.81
CA ALA A 551 23.34 32.87 20.84
C ALA A 551 23.78 33.17 22.28
N ASN A 552 24.51 34.26 22.53
CA ASN A 552 25.09 34.57 23.85
C ASN A 552 24.05 34.76 24.95
N ASP A 553 22.84 35.19 24.59
CA ASP A 553 21.73 35.45 25.53
C ASP A 553 20.79 34.24 25.70
N LEU A 554 21.12 33.11 25.08
CA LEU A 554 20.35 31.88 25.14
C LEU A 554 21.02 30.85 26.05
N GLU A 555 20.21 30.03 26.69
CA GLU A 555 20.70 28.92 27.48
C GLU A 555 21.35 27.85 26.59
N LYS A 556 22.30 27.11 27.18
CA LYS A 556 22.92 25.96 26.50
C LYS A 556 21.86 24.90 26.21
N LEU A 557 21.99 24.24 25.05
CA LEU A 557 21.16 23.10 24.67
C LEU A 557 21.74 21.83 25.30
N ILE A 558 21.20 21.46 26.45
CA ILE A 558 21.61 20.33 27.26
C ILE A 558 20.34 19.53 27.63
N PRO A 559 19.92 18.58 26.77
CA PRO A 559 18.84 17.66 27.10
C PRO A 559 19.14 16.92 28.41
N LYS A 560 18.11 16.73 29.25
CA LYS A 560 18.24 16.06 30.54
C LYS A 560 18.53 14.57 30.38
N GLY A 561 19.42 14.06 31.22
CA GLY A 561 19.83 12.66 31.25
C GLY A 561 20.84 12.29 30.16
N ASP A 562 21.07 10.99 30.03
CA ASP A 562 22.13 10.42 29.18
C ASP A 562 21.57 9.78 27.90
N ALA A 563 20.25 9.84 27.68
CA ALA A 563 19.60 9.30 26.49
C ALA A 563 20.13 9.97 25.21
N VAL A 564 20.16 11.30 25.20
CA VAL A 564 20.78 12.07 24.09
C VAL A 564 22.30 12.09 24.27
N LYS A 565 22.98 11.25 23.50
CA LYS A 565 24.44 11.13 23.48
C LYS A 565 25.09 12.24 22.65
N ARG A 566 24.40 12.71 21.61
CA ARG A 566 24.92 13.68 20.64
C ARG A 566 23.99 14.87 20.43
N VAL A 567 24.55 16.08 20.51
CA VAL A 567 23.85 17.31 20.09
C VAL A 567 24.64 17.96 18.96
N VAL A 568 24.01 18.18 17.82
CA VAL A 568 24.58 18.89 16.66
C VAL A 568 23.79 20.18 16.46
N VAL A 569 24.47 21.32 16.55
CA VAL A 569 23.88 22.64 16.26
C VAL A 569 24.31 23.05 14.85
N VAL A 570 23.33 23.29 13.99
CA VAL A 570 23.54 23.68 12.59
C VAL A 570 23.16 25.15 12.43
N SER A 571 24.17 25.98 12.17
CA SER A 571 23.99 27.40 11.87
C SER A 571 23.68 27.58 10.38
N LEU A 572 22.46 28.01 10.05
CA LEU A 572 21.98 28.10 8.66
C LEU A 572 22.44 29.37 7.92
N ARG A 573 22.91 30.38 8.64
CA ARG A 573 23.28 31.70 8.09
C ARG A 573 24.65 32.20 8.54
N GLY A 574 25.58 31.27 8.79
CA GLY A 574 26.94 31.63 9.18
C GLY A 574 27.08 32.26 10.57
N GLY A 575 26.04 32.22 11.41
CA GLY A 575 26.07 32.74 12.77
C GLY A 575 26.89 31.87 13.72
N ASP A 576 27.46 32.48 14.77
CA ASP A 576 28.16 31.75 15.82
C ASP A 576 27.18 31.28 16.90
N LEU A 577 26.91 29.98 16.90
CA LEU A 577 26.03 29.31 17.84
C LEU A 577 26.78 28.42 18.83
N SER A 578 28.11 28.54 18.89
CA SER A 578 28.94 27.82 19.87
C SER A 578 28.53 28.04 21.33
N PRO A 579 27.95 29.20 21.75
CA PRO A 579 27.45 29.36 23.11
C PRO A 579 26.33 28.38 23.51
N LEU A 580 25.61 27.79 22.54
CA LEU A 580 24.58 26.80 22.82
C LEU A 580 25.15 25.43 23.18
N LEU A 581 26.42 25.15 22.85
CA LEU A 581 26.98 23.82 22.95
C LEU A 581 27.53 23.52 24.34
N ASP A 582 27.33 22.27 24.74
CA ASP A 582 28.08 21.63 25.81
C ASP A 582 29.37 21.01 25.27
N THR A 583 30.45 21.06 26.06
CA THR A 583 31.80 20.69 25.63
C THR A 583 31.99 19.18 25.45
N HIS A 584 31.11 18.34 25.99
CA HIS A 584 31.27 16.88 25.98
C HIS A 584 30.45 16.19 24.89
N ARG A 585 29.24 16.69 24.60
CA ARG A 585 28.29 16.04 23.67
C ARG A 585 28.01 16.86 22.41
N GLY A 586 28.42 18.13 22.40
CA GLY A 586 28.11 19.10 21.35
C GLY A 586 29.03 19.06 20.13
N ALA A 587 28.47 19.33 18.95
CA ALA A 587 29.21 19.74 17.76
C ALA A 587 28.48 20.86 17.02
N MET A 588 29.24 21.71 16.35
CA MET A 588 28.70 22.78 15.52
C MET A 588 28.99 22.50 14.05
N VAL A 589 28.00 22.77 13.20
CA VAL A 589 28.17 22.86 11.75
C VAL A 589 27.72 24.23 11.30
N ILE A 590 28.58 24.93 10.57
CA ILE A 590 28.27 26.26 10.02
C ILE A 590 27.99 26.10 8.54
N VAL A 591 26.80 26.50 8.12
CA VAL A 591 26.37 26.55 6.73
C VAL A 591 26.14 28.01 6.36
N ASP A 592 26.77 28.46 5.27
CA ASP A 592 26.55 29.79 4.71
C ASP A 592 25.63 29.67 3.49
N ALA A 593 24.32 29.82 3.75
CA ALA A 593 23.26 29.56 2.77
C ALA A 593 23.02 30.71 1.78
N ALA A 594 23.95 31.67 1.61
CA ALA A 594 23.77 32.78 0.66
C ALA A 594 23.48 32.34 -0.79
N GLY A 595 23.84 31.10 -1.17
CA GLY A 595 23.52 30.46 -2.44
C GLY A 595 22.63 29.20 -2.36
N GLY A 596 22.04 28.90 -1.20
CA GLY A 596 21.30 27.67 -0.92
C GLY A 596 22.13 26.57 -0.24
N TYR A 597 21.48 25.47 0.13
CA TYR A 597 22.10 24.35 0.82
C TYR A 597 22.61 23.30 -0.17
N THR A 598 23.86 22.88 -0.02
CA THR A 598 24.50 21.87 -0.89
C THR A 598 24.49 20.48 -0.26
N THR A 599 24.67 19.44 -1.08
CA THR A 599 24.85 18.06 -0.62
C THR A 599 26.01 17.93 0.38
N LYS A 600 27.09 18.70 0.18
CA LYS A 600 28.23 18.75 1.11
C LYS A 600 27.83 19.27 2.49
N ASN A 601 26.92 20.25 2.56
CA ASN A 601 26.45 20.75 3.85
C ASN A 601 25.74 19.65 4.66
N ALA A 602 24.98 18.77 4.00
CA ALA A 602 24.35 17.64 4.66
C ALA A 602 25.41 16.61 5.12
N GLU A 603 26.44 16.35 4.32
CA GLU A 603 27.57 15.47 4.70
C GLU A 603 28.32 15.98 5.93
N ASP A 604 28.53 17.29 6.03
CA ASP A 604 29.17 17.90 7.20
C ASP A 604 28.32 17.71 8.47
N VAL A 605 26.98 17.75 8.35
CA VAL A 605 26.05 17.41 9.44
C VAL A 605 26.16 15.94 9.84
N ILE A 606 26.15 15.02 8.87
CA ILE A 606 26.30 13.59 9.16
C ILE A 606 27.63 13.29 9.83
N LYS A 607 28.73 13.90 9.35
CA LYS A 607 30.04 13.77 9.98
C LYS A 607 30.04 14.26 11.43
N ALA A 608 29.33 15.36 11.71
CA ALA A 608 29.18 15.86 13.08
C ALA A 608 28.32 14.91 13.93
N ILE A 609 27.27 14.30 13.40
CA ILE A 609 26.47 13.28 14.10
C ILE A 609 27.35 12.08 14.49
N SER A 610 28.19 11.60 13.57
CA SER A 610 28.93 10.35 13.75
C SER A 610 30.26 10.49 14.49
N SER A 611 30.83 11.69 14.65
CA SER A 611 32.17 11.83 15.22
C SER A 611 32.21 11.53 16.73
N ASN A 612 33.14 10.64 17.13
CA ASN A 612 33.56 10.33 18.52
C ASN A 612 32.53 9.66 19.47
N ILE A 613 31.40 9.17 18.97
CA ILE A 613 30.37 8.51 19.82
C ILE A 613 30.15 7.03 19.46
N TRP A 614 30.49 6.63 18.22
CA TRP A 614 30.22 5.31 17.67
C TRP A 614 31.50 4.50 17.34
N ASN A 615 32.67 5.01 17.71
CA ASN A 615 33.98 4.34 17.58
C ASN A 615 34.39 3.68 18.89
#